data_AF-A0A2S6R854-F1
#
_entry.id   AF-A0A2S6R854-F1
#
_cell.length_a   1.000
_cell.length_b   1.000
_cell.length_c   1.000
_cell.angle_alpha   90.00
_cell.angle_beta   90.00
_cell.angle_gamma   90.00
#
_symmetry.space_group_name_H-M   'P 1'
#
loop_
_entity.id
_entity.type
_entity.pdbx_description
1 polymer ?
#
loop_
_entity_poly.entity_id
_entity_poly.type
_entity_poly.pdbx_seq_one_letter_code
_entity_poly.pdbx_strand_id
1 'polypeptide(L)'
;KIRFNEGITKDPVASLHSTASGGNVVKMGKALDRPVPFDEGPRRAGDPERLVADPSLARKELGWEARYMDIDSLIATAASWHESHPEGYGS
;
A
#
# COMPACT_ATOMS: atom_id res chain seq x y z
N LYS A 1 15.67 -19.72 11.36
CA LYS A 1 14.70 -20.69 10.78
C LYS A 1 13.30 -20.13 11.03
N ILE A 2 12.82 -19.27 10.13
CA ILE A 2 11.51 -18.60 10.26
C ILE A 2 10.45 -19.60 9.80
N ARG A 3 9.45 -19.88 10.65
CA ARG A 3 8.28 -20.69 10.27
C ARG A 3 7.18 -19.74 9.79
N PHE A 4 6.65 -19.99 8.61
CA PHE A 4 5.39 -19.39 8.15
C PHE A 4 4.25 -20.23 8.72
N ASN A 5 3.32 -19.62 9.44
CA ASN A 5 2.11 -20.30 9.90
C ASN A 5 1.18 -20.55 8.71
N GLU A 6 0.69 -21.78 8.60
CA GLU A 6 -0.32 -22.21 7.66
C GLU A 6 -1.62 -21.43 7.91
N GLY A 7 -2.02 -20.61 6.95
CA GLY A 7 -3.22 -19.78 7.08
C GLY A 7 -3.33 -18.57 6.14
N ILE A 8 -2.35 -18.34 5.25
CA ILE A 8 -2.50 -17.34 4.18
C ILE A 8 -3.51 -17.90 3.17
N THR A 9 -4.75 -17.46 3.28
CA THR A 9 -5.79 -17.74 2.30
C THR A 9 -5.35 -17.16 0.96
N LYS A 10 -5.67 -17.87 -0.14
CA LYS A 10 -5.37 -17.48 -1.53
C LYS A 10 -6.24 -16.32 -2.02
N ASP A 11 -6.48 -15.32 -1.16
CA ASP A 11 -7.09 -14.05 -1.55
C ASP A 11 -5.96 -13.04 -1.67
N PRO A 12 -5.78 -12.37 -2.83
CA PRO A 12 -4.65 -11.45 -3.08
C PRO A 12 -4.67 -10.18 -2.20
N VAL A 13 -5.59 -10.09 -1.24
CA VAL A 13 -5.80 -8.96 -0.33
C VAL A 13 -5.87 -9.37 1.14
N ALA A 14 -5.70 -10.65 1.47
CA ALA A 14 -5.89 -11.14 2.84
C ALA A 14 -4.68 -10.81 3.72
N SER A 15 -4.89 -9.83 4.61
CA SER A 15 -4.02 -9.42 5.71
C SER A 15 -2.80 -8.56 5.33
N LEU A 16 -3.01 -7.25 5.20
CA LEU A 16 -1.93 -6.27 5.29
C LEU A 16 -1.44 -6.17 6.75
N HIS A 17 -0.23 -6.67 7.03
CA HIS A 17 0.50 -6.34 8.25
C HIS A 17 1.03 -4.91 8.13
N SER A 18 0.24 -3.93 8.56
CA SER A 18 0.60 -2.51 8.52
C SER A 18 1.44 -2.13 9.74
N THR A 19 2.62 -1.56 9.51
CA THR A 19 3.40 -0.84 10.54
C THR A 19 3.11 0.67 10.55
N ALA A 20 2.31 1.14 9.59
CA ALA A 20 1.77 2.48 9.61
C ALA A 20 0.56 2.51 10.55
N SER A 21 0.44 3.57 11.35
CA SER A 21 -0.80 3.92 12.06
C SER A 21 -2.01 3.61 11.17
N GLY A 22 -3.00 2.85 11.68
CA GLY A 22 -4.08 2.22 10.91
C GLY A 22 -4.89 3.13 9.98
N GLY A 23 -4.69 4.46 10.04
CA GLY A 23 -5.35 5.45 9.18
C GLY A 23 -5.16 5.25 7.67
N ASN A 24 -4.04 4.68 7.20
CA ASN A 24 -3.86 4.43 5.75
C ASN A 24 -4.60 3.17 5.27
N VAL A 25 -4.76 2.15 6.12
CA VAL A 25 -5.52 0.94 5.78
C VAL A 25 -7.01 1.25 5.68
N VAL A 26 -7.52 2.12 6.55
CA VAL A 26 -8.91 2.59 6.49
C VAL A 26 -9.19 3.32 5.16
N LYS A 27 -8.24 4.13 4.68
CA LYS A 27 -8.34 4.79 3.37
C LYS A 27 -8.37 3.78 2.22
N MET A 28 -7.58 2.70 2.31
CA MET A 28 -7.62 1.58 1.36
C MET A 28 -9.02 0.96 1.29
N GLY A 29 -9.61 0.63 2.44
CA GLY A 29 -10.94 0.03 2.47
C GLY A 29 -12.03 0.93 1.87
N LYS A 30 -11.94 2.23 2.12
CA LYS A 30 -12.84 3.21 1.50
C LYS A 30 -12.67 3.27 -0.03
N ALA A 31 -11.44 3.34 -0.52
CA ALA A 31 -11.16 3.44 -1.96
C ALA A 31 -11.55 2.17 -2.72
N LEU A 32 -11.50 1.00 -2.08
CA LEU A 32 -11.91 -0.27 -2.65
C LEU A 32 -13.40 -0.61 -2.43
N ASP A 33 -14.15 0.23 -1.72
CA ASP A 33 -15.53 -0.02 -1.27
C ASP A 33 -15.72 -1.41 -0.61
N ARG A 34 -14.73 -1.85 0.17
CA ARG A 34 -14.77 -3.13 0.90
C ARG A 34 -13.90 -3.08 2.16
N PRO A 35 -14.26 -3.82 3.22
CA PRO A 35 -13.42 -3.90 4.41
C PRO A 35 -12.06 -4.52 4.08
N VAL A 36 -10.99 -3.89 4.55
CA VAL A 36 -9.63 -4.43 4.48
C VAL A 36 -9.23 -4.82 5.90
N PRO A 37 -9.22 -6.12 6.23
CA PRO A 37 -8.85 -6.58 7.58
C PRO A 37 -7.37 -6.28 7.84
N PHE A 38 -7.09 -5.76 9.02
CA PHE A 38 -5.73 -5.52 9.52
C PHE A 38 -5.68 -5.67 11.03
N ASP A 39 -4.51 -6.07 11.52
CA ASP A 39 -4.19 -6.10 12.94
C ASP A 39 -2.98 -5.21 13.20
N GLU A 40 -2.99 -4.51 14.34
CA GLU A 40 -1.85 -3.69 14.76
C GLU A 40 -0.72 -4.58 15.29
N GLY A 41 0.44 -4.49 14.63
CA GLY A 41 1.67 -5.15 15.08
C GLY A 41 2.61 -4.20 15.83
N PRO A 42 3.66 -4.73 16.49
CA PRO A 42 4.69 -3.89 17.09
C PRO A 42 5.41 -3.05 16.01
N ARG A 43 5.86 -1.84 16.36
CA ARG A 43 6.69 -1.02 15.46
C ARG A 43 7.96 -1.78 15.08
N ARG A 44 8.32 -1.75 13.79
CA ARG A 44 9.62 -2.28 13.33
C ARG A 44 10.72 -1.36 13.83
N ALA A 45 11.76 -1.96 14.42
CA ALA A 45 12.94 -1.22 14.84
C ALA A 45 13.60 -0.54 13.63
N GLY A 46 13.87 0.76 13.73
CA GLY A 46 14.46 1.55 12.65
C GLY A 46 13.46 2.33 11.79
N ASP A 47 12.16 2.07 11.88
CA ASP A 47 11.15 2.87 11.14
C ASP A 47 10.96 4.26 11.78
N PRO A 48 11.13 5.37 11.03
CA PRO A 48 10.79 6.70 11.53
C PRO A 48 9.27 6.85 11.72
N GLU A 49 8.84 7.85 12.47
CA GLU A 49 7.39 8.14 12.62
C GLU A 49 6.75 8.65 11.32
N ARG A 50 7.51 9.37 10.50
CA ARG A 50 7.08 9.99 9.25
C ARG A 50 8.26 10.05 8.28
N LEU A 51 7.99 9.71 7.02
CA LEU A 51 8.94 9.84 5.92
C LEU A 51 8.20 10.42 4.71
N VAL A 52 8.55 11.64 4.30
CA VAL A 52 7.94 12.37 3.18
C VAL A 52 9.05 13.11 2.43
N ALA A 53 8.97 13.13 1.09
CA ALA A 53 9.90 13.87 0.25
C ALA A 53 9.34 15.25 -0.13
N ASP A 54 10.21 16.25 -0.26
CA ASP A 54 9.89 17.55 -0.87
C ASP A 54 10.17 17.49 -2.39
N PRO A 55 9.15 17.59 -3.27
CA PRO A 55 9.36 17.52 -4.72
C PRO A 55 9.76 18.87 -5.36
N SER A 56 10.00 19.92 -4.57
CA SER A 56 10.23 21.27 -5.09
C SER A 56 11.39 21.38 -6.07
N LEU A 57 12.49 20.65 -5.82
CA LEU A 57 13.64 20.66 -6.72
C LEU A 57 13.31 20.00 -8.07
N ALA A 58 12.61 18.86 -8.08
CA ALA A 58 12.20 18.17 -9.30
C ALA A 58 11.25 19.04 -10.14
N ARG A 59 10.31 19.75 -9.51
CA ARG A 59 9.46 20.73 -10.19
C ARG A 59 10.27 21.83 -10.85
N LYS A 60 11.22 22.41 -10.12
CA LYS A 60 12.02 23.55 -10.57
C LYS A 60 12.95 23.20 -11.73
N GLU A 61 13.66 22.08 -11.61
CA GLU A 61 14.75 21.74 -12.55
C GLU A 61 14.28 20.88 -13.72
N LEU A 62 13.27 20.04 -13.51
CA LEU A 62 12.79 19.09 -14.52
C LEU A 62 11.42 19.47 -15.10
N GLY A 63 10.74 20.48 -14.54
CA GLY A 63 9.33 20.73 -14.84
C GLY A 63 8.43 19.55 -14.49
N TRP A 64 8.90 18.64 -13.64
CA TRP A 64 8.20 17.41 -13.32
C TRP A 64 7.14 17.63 -12.24
N GLU A 65 5.95 17.07 -12.44
CA GLU A 65 4.88 17.04 -11.46
C GLU A 65 4.21 15.66 -11.45
N ALA A 66 3.88 15.17 -10.25
CA ALA A 66 3.14 13.92 -10.10
C ALA A 66 1.70 14.11 -10.58
N ARG A 67 1.28 13.27 -11.53
CA ARG A 67 -0.07 13.31 -12.09
C ARG A 67 -1.15 12.84 -11.12
N TYR A 68 -0.81 11.87 -10.26
CA TYR A 68 -1.71 11.29 -9.28
C TYR A 68 -1.28 11.71 -7.87
N MET A 69 -2.02 12.64 -7.28
CA MET A 69 -1.68 13.28 -5.99
C MET A 69 -2.60 12.84 -4.85
N ASP A 70 -3.72 12.19 -5.16
CA ASP A 70 -4.67 11.66 -4.19
C ASP A 70 -4.51 10.15 -4.00
N ILE A 71 -4.79 9.70 -2.79
CA ILE A 71 -4.63 8.29 -2.40
C ILE A 71 -5.62 7.38 -3.12
N ASP A 72 -6.83 7.87 -3.44
CA ASP A 72 -7.90 7.07 -4.05
C ASP A 72 -7.50 6.65 -5.47
N SER A 73 -6.96 7.57 -6.27
CA SER A 73 -6.44 7.29 -7.62
C SER A 73 -5.25 6.32 -7.61
N LEU A 74 -4.33 6.48 -6.64
CA LEU A 74 -3.20 5.56 -6.48
C LEU A 74 -3.69 4.14 -6.16
N ILE A 75 -4.66 4.01 -5.27
CA ILE A 75 -5.25 2.73 -4.90
C ILE A 75 -5.99 2.11 -6.09
N ALA A 76 -6.80 2.88 -6.81
CA ALA A 76 -7.58 2.39 -7.94
C ALA A 76 -6.69 1.82 -9.06
N THR A 77 -5.61 2.52 -9.40
CA THR A 77 -4.65 2.04 -10.41
C THR A 77 -3.95 0.75 -9.99
N ALA A 78 -3.56 0.64 -8.71
CA ALA A 78 -2.97 -0.58 -8.16
C ALA A 78 -3.97 -1.75 -8.14
N ALA A 79 -5.21 -1.50 -7.69
CA ALA A 79 -6.26 -2.50 -7.62
C ALA A 79 -6.60 -3.08 -9.00
N SER A 80 -6.75 -2.22 -10.01
CA SER A 80 -7.02 -2.64 -11.39
C SER A 80 -5.92 -3.57 -11.95
N TRP A 81 -4.65 -3.29 -11.64
CA TRP A 81 -3.56 -4.19 -12.01
C TRP A 81 -3.67 -5.54 -11.31
N HIS A 82 -3.84 -5.56 -9.99
CA HIS A 82 -3.94 -6.80 -9.22
C HIS A 82 -5.17 -7.65 -9.58
N GLU A 83 -6.29 -7.03 -9.94
CA GLU A 83 -7.50 -7.72 -10.39
C GLU A 83 -7.32 -8.35 -11.78
N SER A 84 -6.60 -7.67 -12.68
CA SER A 84 -6.31 -8.18 -14.02
C SER A 84 -5.15 -9.19 -14.06
N HIS A 85 -4.29 -9.18 -13.04
CA HIS A 85 -3.09 -10.01 -12.94
C HIS A 85 -3.02 -10.73 -11.58
N PRO A 86 -3.95 -11.68 -11.31
CA PRO A 86 -4.01 -12.34 -10.01
C PRO A 86 -2.75 -13.13 -9.67
N GLU A 87 -2.05 -13.66 -10.68
CA GLU A 87 -0.78 -14.40 -10.52
C GLU A 87 0.46 -13.51 -10.77
N GLY A 88 0.27 -12.19 -10.88
CA GLY A 88 1.32 -11.24 -11.23
C GLY A 88 1.70 -11.28 -12.71
N TYR A 89 2.98 -11.09 -13.00
CA TYR A 89 3.48 -11.15 -14.38
C TYR A 89 3.42 -12.60 -14.89
N GLY A 90 2.89 -12.80 -16.10
CA GLY A 90 2.95 -14.10 -16.77
C GLY A 90 4.39 -14.57 -16.90
N SER A 91 4.65 -15.81 -16.49
CA SER A 91 5.98 -16.46 -16.53
C SER A 91 6.57 -16.53 -17.93
#